data_AF-A0A0M5JCH3-F1
#
_entry.id   AF-A0A0M5JCH3-F1
#
_cell.length_a   1.000
_cell.length_b   1.000
_cell.length_c   1.000
_cell.angle_alpha   90.00
_cell.angle_beta   90.00
_cell.angle_gamma   90.00
#
_symmetry.space_group_name_H-M   'P 1'
#
loop_
_entity.id
_entity.type
_entity.pdbx_description
1 polymer ?
#
loop_
_entity_poly.entity_id
_entity_poly.type
_entity_poly.pdbx_seq_one_letter_code
_entity_poly.pdbx_strand_id
1 'polypeptide(L)'
;MIHWYGLERFEEVKDKGFIVEHHDNDAFNCLIENLSFAPNDVNLAKAHTYDKERKTSLPYIAINFFKDFKSKKYQITLGFNVEFFLTQKEVTKSITSLKLLYADDFRIVFNDASNLLYNLTEYKQFDLRKLQYIDYTYTETIYVQPKADGTFPVLVEVDGEWTIVLSNKSKLYSVAPDPQLYKD
;
A
#
# COMPACT_ATOMS: atom_id res chain seq x y z
N MET A 1 8.11 9.08 -17.38
CA MET A 1 8.99 10.05 -16.69
C MET A 1 9.52 11.17 -17.58
N ILE A 2 10.14 10.88 -18.74
CA ILE A 2 10.62 11.93 -19.69
C ILE A 2 9.51 12.91 -20.08
N HIS A 3 8.30 12.42 -20.39
CA HIS A 3 7.15 13.27 -20.69
C HIS A 3 6.83 14.31 -19.58
N TRP A 4 7.11 13.98 -18.32
CA TRP A 4 6.75 14.80 -17.16
C TRP A 4 7.90 15.67 -16.64
N TYR A 5 9.14 15.21 -16.76
CA TYR A 5 10.32 15.88 -16.20
C TYR A 5 11.31 16.40 -17.27
N GLY A 6 11.13 16.03 -18.55
CA GLY A 6 12.06 16.33 -19.63
C GLY A 6 13.23 15.33 -19.72
N LEU A 7 13.89 15.30 -20.89
CA LEU A 7 15.02 14.42 -21.16
C LEU A 7 16.25 14.80 -20.33
N GLU A 8 16.56 16.10 -20.26
CA GLU A 8 17.72 16.62 -19.52
C GLU A 8 17.69 16.19 -18.04
N ARG A 9 16.54 16.38 -17.37
CA ARG A 9 16.38 15.96 -15.98
C ARG A 9 16.49 14.45 -15.81
N PHE A 10 15.99 13.68 -16.78
CA PHE A 10 16.07 12.22 -16.75
C PHE A 10 17.52 11.73 -16.90
N GLU A 11 18.31 12.33 -17.76
CA GLU A 11 19.74 12.01 -17.93
C GLU A 11 20.53 12.41 -16.67
N GLU A 12 20.29 13.60 -16.11
CA GLU A 12 20.95 14.08 -14.90
C GLU A 12 20.75 13.14 -13.70
N VAL A 13 19.53 12.65 -13.47
CA VAL A 13 19.27 11.73 -12.35
C VAL A 13 19.85 10.34 -12.62
N LYS A 14 19.88 9.89 -13.88
CA LYS A 14 20.49 8.63 -14.27
C LYS A 14 22.00 8.64 -14.04
N ASP A 15 22.67 9.74 -14.38
CA ASP A 15 24.11 9.93 -14.14
C ASP A 15 24.45 9.93 -12.64
N LYS A 16 23.48 10.27 -11.79
CA LYS A 16 23.57 10.18 -10.32
C LYS A 16 23.25 8.80 -9.76
N GLY A 17 23.07 7.78 -10.61
CA GLY A 17 22.79 6.40 -10.21
C GLY A 17 21.34 6.11 -9.82
N PHE A 18 20.40 6.99 -10.21
CA PHE A 18 18.97 6.74 -10.04
C PHE A 18 18.35 6.09 -11.27
N ILE A 19 17.29 5.32 -11.06
CA ILE A 19 16.48 4.72 -12.12
C ILE A 19 15.02 5.16 -11.98
N VAL A 20 14.22 4.93 -13.03
CA VAL A 20 12.77 5.03 -12.93
C VAL A 20 12.22 3.74 -12.36
N GLU A 21 11.67 3.85 -11.16
CA GLU A 21 11.11 2.75 -10.41
C GLU A 21 9.61 2.60 -10.67
N HIS A 22 9.18 1.35 -10.83
CA HIS A 22 7.76 0.96 -10.87
C HIS A 22 7.39 0.35 -9.51
N HIS A 23 6.55 1.04 -8.74
CA HIS A 23 6.27 0.68 -7.34
C HIS A 23 5.67 -0.73 -7.21
N ASP A 24 4.83 -1.11 -8.16
CA ASP A 24 4.23 -2.44 -8.28
C ASP A 24 5.09 -3.49 -9.02
N ASN A 25 6.26 -3.12 -9.52
CA ASN A 25 7.13 -3.97 -10.35
C ASN A 25 6.45 -4.50 -11.64
N ASP A 26 5.50 -3.75 -12.20
CA ASP A 26 4.95 -3.97 -13.54
C ASP A 26 5.52 -2.92 -14.50
N ALA A 27 6.38 -3.35 -15.42
CA ALA A 27 7.02 -2.50 -16.41
C ALA A 27 6.04 -1.84 -17.39
N PHE A 28 4.79 -2.32 -17.48
CA PHE A 28 3.75 -1.73 -18.30
C PHE A 28 2.84 -0.76 -17.54
N ASN A 29 2.89 -0.74 -16.20
CA ASN A 29 2.15 0.21 -15.39
C ASN A 29 2.88 1.57 -15.32
N CYS A 30 2.72 2.35 -16.39
CA CYS A 30 3.31 3.69 -16.52
C CYS A 30 2.47 4.82 -15.88
N LEU A 31 1.50 4.50 -15.01
CA LEU A 31 0.74 5.53 -14.30
C LEU A 31 1.69 6.38 -13.46
N ILE A 32 1.54 7.70 -13.49
CA ILE A 32 2.50 8.61 -12.85
C ILE A 32 2.58 8.39 -11.33
N GLU A 33 1.51 7.92 -10.71
CA GLU A 33 1.46 7.59 -9.28
C GLU A 33 2.20 6.29 -8.92
N ASN A 34 2.47 5.42 -9.90
CA ASN A 34 3.25 4.19 -9.75
C ASN A 34 4.74 4.40 -10.03
N LEU A 35 5.15 5.63 -10.39
CA LEU A 35 6.49 5.93 -10.84
C LEU A 35 7.21 6.90 -9.90
N SER A 36 8.47 6.60 -9.57
CA SER A 36 9.37 7.55 -8.93
C SER A 36 10.81 7.35 -9.40
N PHE A 37 11.69 8.30 -9.08
CA PHE A 37 13.12 8.03 -9.15
C PHE A 37 13.57 7.35 -7.86
N ALA A 38 14.36 6.29 -7.97
CA ALA A 38 14.94 5.58 -6.83
C ALA A 38 16.42 5.25 -7.11
N PRO A 39 17.28 5.19 -6.07
CA PRO A 39 18.65 4.70 -6.26
C PRO A 39 18.63 3.25 -6.78
N ASN A 40 19.49 2.94 -7.76
CA ASN A 40 19.50 1.64 -8.40
C ASN A 40 19.67 0.48 -7.40
N ASP A 41 20.55 0.62 -6.41
CA ASP A 41 20.79 -0.42 -5.40
C ASP A 41 19.56 -0.70 -4.52
N VAL A 42 18.77 0.34 -4.23
CA VAL A 42 17.53 0.20 -3.45
C VAL A 42 16.46 -0.52 -4.27
N ASN A 43 16.36 -0.20 -5.57
CA ASN A 43 15.49 -0.94 -6.49
C ASN A 43 15.88 -2.43 -6.58
N LEU A 44 17.17 -2.73 -6.76
CA LEU A 44 17.64 -4.11 -6.79
C LEU A 44 17.30 -4.84 -5.47
N ALA A 45 17.49 -4.20 -4.32
CA ALA A 45 17.10 -4.76 -3.03
C ALA A 45 15.59 -5.06 -2.99
N LYS A 46 14.73 -4.13 -3.43
CA LYS A 46 13.27 -4.32 -3.52
C LYS A 46 12.89 -5.52 -4.40
N ALA A 47 13.50 -5.64 -5.58
CA ALA A 47 13.24 -6.73 -6.52
C ALA A 47 13.62 -8.11 -5.94
N HIS A 48 14.69 -8.18 -5.14
CA HIS A 48 15.15 -9.41 -4.52
C HIS A 48 14.40 -9.81 -3.25
N THR A 49 13.70 -8.87 -2.60
CA THR A 49 13.02 -9.05 -1.31
C THR A 49 11.52 -8.74 -1.41
N TYR A 50 11.12 -7.49 -1.12
CA TYR A 50 9.74 -7.02 -1.06
C TYR A 50 8.86 -7.49 -2.22
N ASP A 51 9.34 -7.41 -3.47
CA ASP A 51 8.53 -7.77 -4.63
C ASP A 51 8.16 -9.26 -4.69
N LYS A 52 9.00 -10.13 -4.13
CA LYS A 52 8.72 -11.57 -4.04
C LYS A 52 7.79 -11.85 -2.87
N GLU A 53 8.11 -11.29 -1.71
CA GLU A 53 7.35 -11.49 -0.46
C GLU A 53 5.92 -10.95 -0.59
N ARG A 54 5.74 -9.80 -1.26
CA ARG A 54 4.42 -9.18 -1.49
C ARG A 54 3.49 -10.09 -2.27
N LYS A 55 4.01 -10.82 -3.26
CA LYS A 55 3.20 -11.76 -4.06
C LYS A 55 2.73 -12.93 -3.21
N THR A 56 3.59 -13.44 -2.34
CA THR A 56 3.26 -14.55 -1.43
C THR A 56 2.37 -14.12 -0.26
N SER A 57 2.39 -12.85 0.14
CA SER A 57 1.60 -12.32 1.25
C SER A 57 0.15 -12.02 0.88
N LEU A 58 -0.17 -11.91 -0.42
CA LEU A 58 -1.46 -11.51 -0.94
C LEU A 58 -2.68 -12.21 -0.29
N PRO A 59 -2.64 -13.53 0.03
CA PRO A 59 -3.74 -14.18 0.74
C PRO A 59 -4.10 -13.56 2.10
N TYR A 60 -3.16 -12.85 2.73
CA TYR A 60 -3.31 -12.21 4.05
C TYR A 60 -3.39 -10.69 3.93
N ILE A 61 -2.55 -10.11 3.08
CA ILE A 61 -2.41 -8.66 2.97
C ILE A 61 -2.02 -8.24 1.56
N ALA A 62 -2.75 -7.26 1.03
CA ALA A 62 -2.38 -6.50 -0.15
C ALA A 62 -1.68 -5.22 0.30
N ILE A 63 -0.36 -5.13 0.10
CA ILE A 63 0.42 -3.93 0.41
C ILE A 63 0.93 -3.28 -0.87
N ASN A 64 0.74 -1.98 -1.01
CA ASN A 64 1.17 -1.20 -2.16
C ASN A 64 1.73 0.13 -1.67
N PHE A 65 2.47 0.83 -2.53
CA PHE A 65 2.74 2.24 -2.28
C PHE A 65 2.66 3.03 -3.59
N PHE A 66 2.33 4.31 -3.43
CA PHE A 66 2.05 5.25 -4.52
C PHE A 66 2.75 6.57 -4.21
N LYS A 67 3.05 7.35 -5.25
CA LYS A 67 3.56 8.72 -5.10
C LYS A 67 2.59 9.71 -5.73
N ASP A 68 2.13 10.69 -4.96
CA ASP A 68 1.42 11.81 -5.57
C ASP A 68 2.39 12.76 -6.26
N PHE A 69 2.14 13.04 -7.53
CA PHE A 69 3.03 13.87 -8.34
C PHE A 69 3.02 15.34 -7.89
N LYS A 70 1.91 15.84 -7.35
CA LYS A 70 1.76 17.25 -6.98
C LYS A 70 2.43 17.57 -5.65
N SER A 71 2.08 16.84 -4.59
CA SER A 71 2.64 16.99 -3.25
C SER A 71 4.00 16.33 -3.07
N LYS A 72 4.39 15.42 -3.98
CA LYS A 72 5.59 14.58 -3.93
C LYS A 72 5.61 13.58 -2.76
N LYS A 73 4.56 13.53 -1.95
CA LYS A 73 4.40 12.60 -0.84
C LYS A 73 4.11 11.19 -1.36
N TYR A 74 4.44 10.20 -0.55
CA TYR A 74 4.05 8.81 -0.81
C TYR A 74 2.92 8.39 0.10
N GLN A 75 2.16 7.38 -0.32
CA GLN A 75 1.31 6.61 0.57
C GLN A 75 1.64 5.12 0.47
N ILE A 76 1.84 4.46 1.61
CA ILE A 76 1.73 3.01 1.71
C ILE A 76 0.26 2.69 1.98
N THR A 77 -0.33 1.80 1.20
CA THR A 77 -1.69 1.32 1.41
C THR A 77 -1.67 -0.17 1.73
N LEU A 78 -2.51 -0.57 2.68
CA LEU A 78 -2.67 -1.94 3.12
C LEU A 78 -4.15 -2.30 3.05
N GLY A 79 -4.46 -3.42 2.41
CA GLY A 79 -5.75 -4.09 2.46
C GLY A 79 -5.62 -5.43 3.15
N PHE A 80 -6.41 -5.66 4.19
CA PHE A 80 -6.35 -6.88 4.99
C PHE A 80 -7.34 -7.92 4.46
N ASN A 81 -6.82 -9.05 3.98
CA ASN A 81 -7.62 -10.19 3.49
C ASN A 81 -7.95 -11.21 4.60
N VAL A 82 -7.46 -10.94 5.80
CA VAL A 82 -7.76 -11.63 7.05
C VAL A 82 -8.11 -10.59 8.11
N GLU A 83 -8.73 -11.01 9.20
CA GLU A 83 -9.05 -10.09 10.29
C GLU A 83 -7.79 -9.46 10.87
N PHE A 84 -7.81 -8.14 11.01
CA PHE A 84 -6.71 -7.37 11.56
C PHE A 84 -7.22 -6.31 12.53
N PHE A 85 -6.54 -6.19 13.66
CA PHE A 85 -6.92 -5.29 14.73
C PHE A 85 -5.90 -4.16 14.89
N LEU A 86 -6.39 -2.93 14.89
CA LEU A 86 -5.62 -1.74 15.21
C LEU A 86 -5.94 -1.30 16.64
N THR A 87 -4.93 -1.25 17.50
CA THR A 87 -5.06 -0.77 18.88
C THR A 87 -4.50 0.64 19.00
N GLN A 88 -5.32 1.58 19.46
CA GLN A 88 -4.93 2.96 19.73
C GLN A 88 -5.52 3.44 21.05
N LYS A 89 -4.67 3.99 21.95
CA LYS A 89 -5.11 4.56 23.23
C LYS A 89 -6.10 3.64 23.98
N GLU A 90 -5.75 2.36 24.06
CA GLU A 90 -6.54 1.28 24.69
C GLU A 90 -7.83 0.87 23.95
N VAL A 91 -8.18 1.51 22.84
CA VAL A 91 -9.30 1.11 21.97
C VAL A 91 -8.79 0.20 20.86
N THR A 92 -9.39 -0.98 20.74
CA THR A 92 -9.10 -1.94 19.67
C THR A 92 -10.21 -1.91 18.63
N LYS A 93 -9.85 -1.72 17.36
CA LYS A 93 -10.78 -1.71 16.23
C LYS A 93 -10.38 -2.73 15.18
N SER A 94 -11.35 -3.45 14.63
CA SER A 94 -11.14 -4.27 13.44
C SER A 94 -11.09 -3.36 12.21
N ILE A 95 -10.10 -3.54 11.36
CA ILE A 95 -9.89 -2.69 10.18
C ILE A 95 -9.71 -3.52 8.90
N THR A 96 -10.26 -3.01 7.80
CA THR A 96 -10.15 -3.62 6.47
C THR A 96 -9.06 -2.98 5.63
N SER A 97 -8.75 -1.69 5.88
CA SER A 97 -7.64 -1.01 5.20
C SER A 97 -6.91 -0.02 6.12
N LEU A 98 -5.65 0.22 5.81
CA LEU A 98 -4.80 1.22 6.45
C LEU A 98 -4.01 1.95 5.35
N LYS A 99 -3.93 3.27 5.44
CA LYS A 99 -3.15 4.11 4.51
C LYS A 99 -2.25 5.03 5.32
N LEU A 100 -0.96 5.00 5.03
CA LEU A 100 0.08 5.70 5.74
C LEU A 100 0.72 6.72 4.79
N LEU A 101 0.71 7.99 5.16
CA LEU A 101 1.30 9.09 4.40
C LEU A 101 2.77 9.28 4.77
N TYR A 102 3.62 9.53 3.78
CA TYR A 102 5.06 9.72 3.94
C TYR A 102 5.54 10.96 3.20
N ALA A 103 6.63 11.56 3.70
CA ALA A 103 7.38 12.59 2.96
C ALA A 103 8.01 12.02 1.68
N ASP A 104 8.59 12.89 0.83
CA ASP A 104 9.26 12.48 -0.41
C ASP A 104 10.61 11.75 -0.14
N ASP A 105 10.54 10.54 0.41
CA ASP A 105 11.69 9.67 0.66
C ASP A 105 11.35 8.22 0.31
N PHE A 106 11.76 7.79 -0.88
CA PHE A 106 11.54 6.43 -1.36
C PHE A 106 12.21 5.38 -0.47
N ARG A 107 13.39 5.67 0.11
CA ARG A 107 14.13 4.69 0.89
C ARG A 107 13.42 4.40 2.20
N ILE A 108 12.89 5.43 2.86
CA ILE A 108 12.05 5.27 4.05
C ILE A 108 10.80 4.46 3.70
N VAL A 109 10.08 4.85 2.65
CA VAL A 109 8.84 4.17 2.22
C VAL A 109 9.09 2.69 1.93
N PHE A 110 10.15 2.38 1.18
CA PHE A 110 10.53 1.00 0.87
C PHE A 110 10.87 0.19 2.12
N ASN A 111 11.67 0.75 3.04
CA ASN A 111 12.05 0.06 4.26
C ASN A 111 10.84 -0.21 5.17
N ASP A 112 9.98 0.79 5.35
CA ASP A 112 8.77 0.68 6.14
C ASP A 112 7.78 -0.31 5.53
N ALA A 113 7.58 -0.29 4.20
CA ALA A 113 6.74 -1.26 3.49
C ALA A 113 7.27 -2.69 3.65
N SER A 114 8.59 -2.88 3.53
CA SER A 114 9.24 -4.19 3.72
C SER A 114 9.12 -4.69 5.15
N ASN A 115 9.32 -3.81 6.13
CA ASN A 115 9.19 -4.14 7.55
C ASN A 115 7.73 -4.48 7.91
N LEU A 116 6.77 -3.69 7.44
CA LEU A 116 5.34 -3.96 7.58
C LEU A 116 4.98 -5.33 7.01
N LEU A 117 5.38 -5.58 5.76
CA LEU A 117 5.13 -6.83 5.06
C LEU A 117 5.64 -8.03 5.87
N TYR A 118 6.92 -8.02 6.25
CA TYR A 118 7.54 -9.09 7.04
C TYR A 118 6.82 -9.35 8.37
N ASN A 119 6.57 -8.31 9.15
CA ASN A 119 5.95 -8.47 10.47
C ASN A 119 4.49 -8.93 10.39
N LEU A 120 3.73 -8.45 9.39
CA LEU A 120 2.34 -8.84 9.19
C LEU A 120 2.23 -10.26 8.62
N THR A 121 3.21 -10.72 7.83
CA THR A 121 3.25 -12.12 7.37
C THR A 121 3.71 -13.08 8.46
N GLU A 122 4.78 -12.77 9.19
CA GLU A 122 5.39 -13.68 10.17
C GLU A 122 4.72 -13.61 11.55
N TYR A 123 4.49 -12.42 12.07
CA TYR A 123 4.04 -12.23 13.46
C TYR A 123 2.58 -11.83 13.59
N LYS A 124 1.90 -11.51 12.47
CA LYS A 124 0.48 -11.06 12.44
C LYS A 124 0.21 -9.81 13.29
N GLN A 125 1.25 -9.05 13.59
CA GLN A 125 1.17 -7.86 14.43
C GLN A 125 2.19 -6.83 13.95
N PHE A 126 1.88 -5.56 14.16
CA PHE A 126 2.82 -4.49 13.90
C PHE A 126 2.54 -3.29 14.81
N ASP A 127 3.60 -2.55 15.16
CA ASP A 127 3.50 -1.32 15.97
C ASP A 127 3.77 -0.10 15.10
N LEU A 128 2.71 0.63 14.75
CA LEU A 128 2.78 1.82 13.89
C LEU A 128 3.80 2.86 14.38
N ARG A 129 4.05 2.95 15.69
CA ARG A 129 5.01 3.91 16.27
C ARG A 129 6.46 3.66 15.83
N LYS A 130 6.75 2.49 15.25
CA LYS A 130 8.07 2.12 14.72
C LYS A 130 8.30 2.56 13.27
N LEU A 131 7.30 3.17 12.64
CA LEU A 131 7.35 3.67 11.27
C LEU A 131 7.61 5.17 11.23
N GLN A 132 7.93 5.66 10.05
CA GLN A 132 8.25 7.05 9.76
C GLN A 132 7.12 7.79 9.04
N TYR A 133 5.88 7.29 9.10
CA TYR A 133 4.73 7.97 8.49
C TYR A 133 4.48 9.33 9.17
N ILE A 134 3.97 10.30 8.41
CA ILE A 134 3.62 11.64 8.90
C ILE A 134 2.13 11.77 9.24
N ASP A 135 1.26 11.01 8.57
CA ASP A 135 -0.17 10.92 8.87
C ASP A 135 -0.72 9.56 8.41
N TYR A 136 -1.94 9.20 8.81
CA TYR A 136 -2.60 7.97 8.39
C TYR A 136 -4.11 8.01 8.52
N THR A 137 -4.78 7.16 7.74
CA THR A 137 -6.22 6.87 7.88
C THR A 137 -6.46 5.36 7.77
N TYR A 138 -7.61 4.90 8.25
CA TYR A 138 -8.00 3.50 8.16
C TYR A 138 -9.51 3.37 7.90
N THR A 139 -9.90 2.21 7.38
CA THR A 139 -11.31 1.83 7.22
C THR A 139 -11.66 0.76 8.24
N GLU A 140 -12.63 1.03 9.10
CA GLU A 140 -13.15 0.03 10.04
C GLU A 140 -13.86 -1.10 9.30
N THR A 141 -13.77 -2.31 9.83
CA THR A 141 -14.44 -3.48 9.26
C THR A 141 -15.94 -3.44 9.51
N ILE A 142 -16.72 -3.55 8.43
CA ILE A 142 -18.16 -3.76 8.49
C ILE A 142 -18.41 -5.27 8.49
N TYR A 143 -19.00 -5.78 9.58
CA TYR A 143 -19.36 -7.18 9.69
C TYR A 143 -20.72 -7.45 9.04
N VAL A 144 -20.77 -8.46 8.18
CA VAL A 144 -21.99 -8.96 7.55
C VAL A 144 -22.36 -10.31 8.11
N GLN A 145 -23.67 -10.58 8.21
CA GLN A 145 -24.16 -11.91 8.57
C GLN A 145 -24.25 -12.82 7.34
N PRO A 146 -23.99 -14.12 7.50
CA PRO A 146 -24.22 -15.08 6.42
C PRO A 146 -25.72 -15.18 6.12
N LYS A 147 -26.03 -15.63 4.90
CA LYS A 147 -27.39 -16.03 4.51
C LYS A 147 -27.82 -17.27 5.31
N ALA A 148 -29.11 -17.60 5.25
CA ALA A 148 -29.68 -18.76 5.94
C ALA A 148 -29.02 -20.11 5.57
N ASP A 149 -28.43 -20.21 4.38
CA ASP A 149 -27.68 -21.38 3.91
C ASP A 149 -26.20 -21.40 4.38
N GLY A 150 -25.80 -20.44 5.22
CA GLY A 150 -24.44 -20.29 5.72
C GLY A 150 -23.47 -19.61 4.76
N THR A 151 -23.92 -19.19 3.57
CA THR A 151 -23.06 -18.54 2.57
C THR A 151 -23.00 -17.03 2.76
N PHE A 152 -21.85 -16.43 2.46
CA PHE A 152 -21.72 -14.99 2.38
C PHE A 152 -22.02 -14.50 0.95
N PRO A 153 -22.79 -13.42 0.77
CA PRO A 153 -22.85 -12.73 -0.51
C PRO A 153 -21.47 -12.18 -0.88
N VAL A 154 -21.16 -12.06 -2.17
CA VAL A 154 -19.90 -11.44 -2.64
C VAL A 154 -19.95 -9.91 -2.54
N LEU A 155 -21.14 -9.35 -2.76
CA LEU A 155 -21.43 -7.93 -2.72
C LEU A 155 -22.64 -7.68 -1.82
N VAL A 156 -22.58 -6.60 -1.04
CA VAL A 156 -23.67 -6.10 -0.21
C VAL A 156 -23.80 -4.60 -0.39
N GLU A 157 -25.00 -4.06 -0.26
CA GLU A 157 -25.21 -2.61 -0.19
C GLU A 157 -25.17 -2.18 1.28
N VAL A 158 -24.31 -1.21 1.59
CA VAL A 158 -24.20 -0.59 2.92
C VAL A 158 -24.31 0.91 2.71
N ASP A 159 -25.29 1.54 3.37
CA ASP A 159 -25.54 2.98 3.29
C ASP A 159 -25.64 3.55 1.86
N GLY A 160 -26.16 2.75 0.92
CA GLY A 160 -26.32 3.13 -0.49
C GLY A 160 -25.09 2.85 -1.37
N GLU A 161 -24.03 2.25 -0.83
CA GLU A 161 -22.82 1.90 -1.57
C GLU A 161 -22.60 0.38 -1.65
N TRP A 162 -22.26 -0.11 -2.84
CA TRP A 162 -21.89 -1.51 -3.04
C TRP A 162 -20.51 -1.81 -2.44
N THR A 163 -20.48 -2.70 -1.46
CA THR A 163 -19.29 -3.15 -0.75
C THR A 163 -19.00 -4.62 -1.06
N ILE A 164 -17.72 -4.96 -1.24
CA ILE A 164 -17.27 -6.35 -1.41
C ILE A 164 -17.10 -7.00 -0.04
N VAL A 165 -17.68 -8.19 0.13
CA VAL A 165 -17.45 -9.04 1.29
C VAL A 165 -16.16 -9.82 1.07
N LEU A 166 -15.18 -9.69 1.97
CA LEU A 166 -13.92 -10.43 1.87
C LEU A 166 -14.11 -11.88 2.32
N SER A 167 -13.56 -12.80 1.54
CA SER A 167 -13.68 -14.25 1.76
C SER A 167 -12.56 -15.01 1.07
N ASN A 168 -12.60 -16.34 1.12
CA ASN A 168 -11.71 -17.16 0.28
C ASN A 168 -11.95 -16.98 -1.23
N LYS A 169 -13.12 -16.48 -1.64
CA LYS A 169 -13.50 -16.22 -3.05
C LYS A 169 -13.24 -14.78 -3.50
N SER A 170 -13.06 -13.86 -2.57
CA SER A 170 -13.00 -12.41 -2.81
C SER A 170 -11.93 -11.79 -1.92
N LYS A 171 -10.87 -11.27 -2.56
CA LYS A 171 -9.72 -10.70 -1.88
C LYS A 171 -9.37 -9.34 -2.46
N LEU A 172 -8.88 -8.45 -1.61
CA LEU A 172 -8.23 -7.22 -2.02
C LEU A 172 -6.91 -7.58 -2.71
N TYR A 173 -6.70 -7.02 -3.90
CA TYR A 173 -5.44 -7.08 -4.63
C TYR A 173 -4.58 -5.84 -4.41
N SER A 174 -5.24 -4.68 -4.31
CA SER A 174 -4.63 -3.39 -4.03
C SER A 174 -5.70 -2.48 -3.41
N VAL A 175 -5.26 -1.52 -2.60
CA VAL A 175 -6.10 -0.44 -2.07
C VAL A 175 -5.55 0.86 -2.62
N ALA A 176 -6.40 1.66 -3.26
CA ALA A 176 -5.99 2.94 -3.82
C ALA A 176 -5.54 3.93 -2.72
N PRO A 177 -4.60 4.85 -3.02
CA PRO A 177 -4.22 5.91 -2.09
C PRO A 177 -5.41 6.83 -1.79
N ASP A 178 -5.35 7.57 -0.69
CA ASP A 178 -6.36 8.56 -0.33
C ASP A 178 -5.95 9.97 -0.79
N PRO A 179 -6.62 10.57 -1.79
CA PRO A 179 -6.28 11.91 -2.23
C PRO A 179 -6.41 12.98 -1.14
N GLN A 180 -7.21 12.73 -0.09
CA GLN A 180 -7.41 13.68 0.99
C GLN A 180 -6.21 13.74 1.93
N LEU A 181 -5.49 12.62 2.13
CA LEU A 181 -4.27 12.61 2.94
C LEU A 181 -3.12 13.42 2.32
N TYR A 182 -3.11 13.63 1.00
CA TYR A 182 -2.07 14.44 0.36
C TYR A 182 -2.22 15.95 0.61
N LYS A 183 -3.38 16.41 1.11
CA LYS A 183 -3.67 17.83 1.33
C LYS A 183 -2.87 18.34 2.53
N ASP A 184 -2.27 19.52 2.38
CA ASP A 184 -1.66 20.29 3.46
C ASP A 184 -2.71 21.17 4.16
#